data_AF-A0AAN5CLN2-F1
#
_entry.id   AF-A0AAN5CLN2-F1
#
_cell.length_a   1.000
_cell.length_b   1.000
_cell.length_c   1.000
_cell.angle_alpha   90.00
_cell.angle_beta   90.00
_cell.angle_gamma   90.00
#
_symmetry.space_group_name_H-M   'P 1'
#
loop_
_entity.id
_entity.type
_entity.pdbx_description
1 polymer ?
#
loop_
_entity_poly.entity_id
_entity_poly.type
_entity_poly.pdbx_seq_one_letter_code
_entity_poly.pdbx_strand_id
1 'polypeptide(L)'
;MNYTAVKYCGRRSAELTGTSSVNARYQVKEAFELAIVMQRAYLATFVAKNVFNGVVIASCFEIDEDHKCILLLIPVPYNWMETIYALGVSTSSIFLLCSLLHNHPRLKLKAALFLSKFRMSNKVHDAFQPPRFET
;
A
#
# COMPACT_ATOMS: atom_id res chain seq x y z
N MET A 1 -7.65 -11.08 -3.87
CA MET A 1 -7.31 -11.12 -2.42
C MET A 1 -6.23 -12.16 -2.19
N ASN A 2 -5.23 -11.90 -1.33
CA ASN A 2 -4.04 -12.75 -1.18
C ASN A 2 -4.24 -13.93 -0.19
N TYR A 3 -5.43 -14.53 -0.19
CA TYR A 3 -5.84 -15.56 0.77
C TYR A 3 -4.94 -16.80 0.72
N THR A 4 -4.54 -17.22 -0.48
CA THR A 4 -3.66 -18.37 -0.71
C THR A 4 -2.29 -18.17 -0.07
N ALA A 5 -1.71 -16.97 -0.18
CA ALA A 5 -0.41 -16.66 0.41
C ALA A 5 -0.48 -16.60 1.94
N VAL A 6 -1.54 -16.00 2.50
CA VAL A 6 -1.75 -15.96 3.96
C VAL A 6 -1.92 -17.38 4.51
N LYS A 7 -2.74 -18.21 3.86
CA LYS A 7 -2.98 -19.60 4.28
C LYS A 7 -1.71 -20.45 4.18
N TYR A 8 -0.96 -20.31 3.09
CA TYR A 8 0.30 -21.02 2.88
C TYR A 8 1.36 -20.61 3.91
N CYS A 9 1.60 -19.32 4.10
CA CYS A 9 2.60 -18.83 5.05
C CYS A 9 2.23 -19.17 6.50
N GLY A 10 0.93 -19.15 6.85
CA GLY A 10 0.45 -19.58 8.16
C GLY A 10 0.72 -21.07 8.43
N ARG A 11 0.37 -21.95 7.48
CA ARG A 11 0.68 -23.39 7.58
C ARG A 11 2.18 -23.63 7.68
N ARG A 12 2.96 -22.97 6.84
CA ARG A 12 4.42 -23.11 6.80
C ARG A 12 5.08 -22.63 8.10
N SER A 13 4.55 -21.57 8.72
CA SER A 13 5.01 -21.08 10.01
C SER A 13 4.79 -22.10 11.13
N ALA A 14 3.63 -22.78 11.13
CA ALA A 14 3.34 -23.86 12.07
C ALA A 14 4.25 -25.08 11.86
N GLU A 15 4.49 -25.49 10.61
CA GLU A 15 5.38 -26.61 10.26
C GLU A 15 6.84 -26.36 10.68
N LEU A 16 7.32 -25.12 10.57
CA LEU A 16 8.69 -24.74 10.94
C LEU A 16 8.86 -24.54 12.46
N THR A 17 7.78 -24.69 13.24
CA THR A 17 7.82 -24.51 14.69
C THR A 17 8.39 -25.76 15.37
N GLY A 18 9.73 -25.80 15.49
CA GLY A 18 10.45 -26.82 16.28
C GLY A 18 11.57 -27.55 15.53
N THR A 19 11.62 -27.49 14.21
CA THR A 19 12.54 -28.30 13.38
C THR A 19 13.51 -27.50 12.51
N SER A 20 13.30 -26.19 12.35
CA SER A 20 14.11 -25.38 11.42
C SER A 20 15.00 -24.35 12.11
N SER A 21 15.99 -23.85 11.35
CA SER A 21 16.81 -22.70 11.76
C SER A 21 15.94 -21.49 12.10
N VAL A 22 16.36 -20.72 13.12
CA VAL A 22 15.71 -19.48 13.57
C VAL A 22 15.54 -18.49 12.40
N ASN A 23 16.56 -18.48 11.52
CA ASN A 23 16.58 -17.92 10.17
C ASN A 23 15.24 -18.01 9.42
N ALA A 24 14.89 -19.25 9.08
CA ALA A 24 13.74 -19.58 8.24
C ALA A 24 12.40 -19.25 8.91
N ARG A 25 12.30 -19.46 10.23
CA ARG A 25 11.08 -19.14 11.00
C ARG A 25 10.77 -17.65 10.94
N TYR A 26 11.80 -16.82 11.05
CA TYR A 26 11.65 -15.38 10.98
C TYR A 26 11.16 -14.93 9.59
N GLN A 27 11.78 -15.42 8.51
CA GLN A 27 11.41 -15.03 7.14
C GLN A 27 9.96 -15.41 6.81
N VAL A 28 9.52 -16.60 7.21
CA VAL A 28 8.13 -17.05 6.94
C VAL A 28 7.11 -16.27 7.77
N LYS A 29 7.43 -15.96 9.03
CA LYS A 29 6.57 -15.11 9.87
C LYS A 29 6.43 -13.70 9.29
N GLU A 30 7.53 -13.12 8.83
CA GLU A 30 7.52 -11.80 8.20
C GLU A 30 6.72 -11.80 6.89
N ALA A 31 6.89 -12.81 6.03
CA ALA A 31 6.11 -12.94 4.80
C ALA A 31 4.60 -13.07 5.07
N PHE A 32 4.22 -13.76 6.15
CA PHE A 32 2.84 -13.87 6.60
C PHE A 32 2.28 -12.51 7.06
N GLU A 33 3.00 -11.78 7.90
CA GLU A 33 2.60 -10.45 8.37
C GLU A 33 2.48 -9.46 7.20
N LEU A 34 3.43 -9.49 6.26
CA LEU A 34 3.40 -8.69 5.03
C LEU A 34 2.14 -8.98 4.20
N ALA A 35 1.83 -10.26 3.98
CA ALA A 35 0.68 -10.67 3.19
C ALA A 35 -0.64 -10.17 3.80
N ILE A 36 -0.79 -10.19 5.13
CA ILE A 36 -1.97 -9.69 5.83
C ILE A 36 -2.11 -8.17 5.67
N VAL A 37 -1.02 -7.42 5.92
CA VAL A 37 -1.04 -5.95 5.84
C VAL A 37 -1.30 -5.50 4.41
N MET A 38 -0.66 -6.13 3.41
CA MET A 38 -0.90 -5.85 2.00
C MET A 38 -2.37 -6.08 1.61
N GLN A 39 -2.97 -7.18 2.08
CA GLN A 39 -4.37 -7.48 1.78
C GLN A 39 -5.32 -6.39 2.31
N ARG A 40 -5.10 -5.91 3.55
CA ARG A 40 -5.92 -4.86 4.15
C ARG A 40 -5.76 -3.53 3.43
N ALA A 41 -4.52 -3.12 3.17
CA ALA A 41 -4.23 -1.89 2.43
C ALA A 41 -4.83 -1.92 1.02
N TYR A 42 -4.67 -3.03 0.30
CA TYR A 42 -5.21 -3.19 -1.04
C TYR A 42 -6.74 -3.13 -1.05
N LEU A 43 -7.40 -3.81 -0.11
CA LEU A 43 -8.86 -3.78 -0.01
C LEU A 43 -9.37 -2.36 0.28
N ALA A 44 -8.77 -1.67 1.24
CA ALA A 44 -9.14 -0.31 1.59
C ALA A 44 -9.02 0.65 0.40
N THR A 45 -7.91 0.57 -0.35
CA THR A 45 -7.72 1.44 -1.51
C THR A 45 -8.57 1.03 -2.70
N PHE A 46 -8.85 -0.26 -2.88
CA PHE A 46 -9.81 -0.72 -3.87
C PHE A 46 -11.20 -0.13 -3.60
N VAL A 47 -11.70 -0.22 -2.36
CA VAL A 47 -12.99 0.37 -1.99
C VAL A 47 -12.98 1.88 -2.20
N ALA A 48 -11.95 2.59 -1.71
CA ALA A 48 -11.85 4.04 -1.86
C ALA A 48 -11.81 4.49 -3.34
N LYS A 49 -11.05 3.79 -4.20
CA LYS A 49 -10.99 4.08 -5.64
C LYS A 49 -12.33 3.86 -6.33
N ASN A 50 -13.02 2.76 -6.02
CA ASN A 50 -14.33 2.47 -6.63
C ASN A 50 -15.40 3.45 -6.16
N VAL A 51 -15.39 3.86 -4.88
CA VAL A 51 -16.29 4.89 -4.36
C VAL A 51 -16.01 6.22 -5.05
N PHE A 52 -14.74 6.63 -5.17
CA PHE A 52 -14.37 7.86 -5.87
C PHE A 52 -14.80 7.83 -7.34
N ASN A 53 -14.49 6.76 -8.08
CA ASN A 53 -14.91 6.60 -9.47
C ASN A 53 -16.43 6.59 -9.61
N GLY A 54 -17.13 5.92 -8.69
CA GLY A 54 -18.59 5.90 -8.66
C GLY A 54 -19.18 7.29 -8.46
N VAL A 55 -18.63 8.10 -7.55
CA VAL A 55 -19.05 9.49 -7.34
C VAL A 55 -18.79 10.34 -8.59
N VAL A 56 -17.61 10.22 -9.20
CA VAL A 56 -17.27 10.96 -10.43
C VAL A 56 -18.21 10.61 -11.58
N ILE A 57 -18.48 9.32 -11.80
CA ILE A 57 -19.40 8.87 -12.86
C ILE A 57 -20.83 9.28 -12.54
N ALA A 58 -21.32 9.04 -11.33
CA ALA A 58 -22.68 9.41 -10.91
C ALA A 58 -22.92 10.93 -10.94
N SER A 59 -21.86 11.71 -10.79
CA SER A 59 -21.94 13.16 -10.87
C SER A 59 -22.13 13.69 -12.29
N CYS A 60 -21.87 12.89 -13.34
CA CYS A 60 -22.12 13.27 -14.72
C CYS A 60 -23.31 12.48 -15.28
N PHE A 61 -24.50 13.08 -15.19
CA PHE A 61 -25.77 12.45 -15.59
C PHE A 61 -26.09 12.67 -17.07
N GLU A 62 -25.59 13.74 -17.68
CA GLU A 62 -25.88 14.13 -19.06
C GLU A 62 -24.63 14.77 -19.69
N ILE A 63 -24.35 14.39 -20.95
CA ILE A 63 -23.26 14.93 -21.75
C ILE A 63 -23.92 15.75 -22.85
N ASP A 64 -23.77 17.08 -22.77
CA ASP A 64 -24.26 18.00 -23.80
C ASP A 64 -23.36 17.95 -25.06
N GLU A 65 -23.84 18.43 -26.22
CA GLU A 65 -23.10 18.43 -27.49
C GLU A 65 -21.74 19.17 -27.40
N ASP A 66 -21.63 20.10 -26.44
CA ASP A 66 -20.42 20.84 -26.09
C ASP A 66 -19.42 20.08 -25.17
N HIS A 67 -19.63 18.78 -24.90
CA HIS A 67 -18.83 17.97 -23.97
C HIS A 67 -18.79 18.53 -22.52
N LYS A 68 -19.83 19.25 -22.10
CA LYS A 68 -19.96 19.75 -20.73
C LYS A 68 -20.64 18.68 -19.87
N CYS A 69 -19.97 18.22 -18.82
CA CYS A 69 -20.62 17.44 -17.76
C CYS A 69 -21.42 18.41 -16.88
N ILE A 70 -22.74 18.24 -16.85
CA ILE A 70 -23.58 18.96 -15.90
C ILE A 70 -23.52 18.19 -14.58
N LEU A 71 -22.65 18.63 -13.67
CA LEU A 71 -22.72 18.25 -12.27
C LEU A 71 -24.04 18.81 -11.73
N LEU A 72 -24.80 18.03 -10.95
CA LEU A 72 -26.17 18.29 -10.46
C LEU A 72 -26.47 19.71 -9.88
N LEU A 73 -25.47 20.59 -9.70
CA LEU A 73 -25.61 21.97 -9.25
C LEU A 73 -24.69 23.00 -9.96
N ILE A 74 -23.65 22.59 -10.72
CA ILE A 74 -22.65 23.49 -11.33
C ILE A 74 -22.15 22.90 -12.67
N PRO A 75 -22.19 23.64 -13.80
CA PRO A 75 -21.58 23.19 -15.04
C PRO A 75 -20.05 23.22 -14.92
N VAL A 76 -19.39 22.06 -15.10
CA VAL A 76 -17.93 21.95 -15.02
C VAL A 76 -17.37 21.53 -16.38
N PRO A 77 -16.37 22.24 -16.93
CA PRO A 77 -15.73 21.84 -18.18
C PRO A 77 -14.99 20.51 -18.05
N TYR A 78 -14.99 19.71 -19.13
CA TYR A 78 -14.41 18.36 -19.19
C TYR A 78 -12.95 18.29 -18.71
N ASN A 79 -12.11 19.26 -19.08
CA ASN A 79 -10.69 19.29 -18.71
C ASN A 79 -10.47 19.30 -17.18
N TRP A 80 -11.38 19.93 -16.43
CA TRP A 80 -11.32 19.94 -14.97
C TRP A 80 -11.73 18.60 -14.38
N MET A 81 -12.73 17.93 -14.94
CA MET A 81 -13.12 16.57 -14.55
C MET A 81 -11.98 15.57 -14.79
N GLU A 82 -11.33 15.64 -15.96
CA GLU A 82 -10.17 14.80 -16.28
C GLU A 82 -9.01 15.06 -15.30
N THR A 83 -8.73 16.32 -14.98
CA THR A 83 -7.68 16.69 -14.02
C THR A 83 -7.99 16.19 -12.61
N ILE A 84 -9.22 16.37 -12.13
CA ILE A 84 -9.67 15.89 -10.82
C ILE A 84 -9.59 14.37 -10.75
N TYR A 85 -9.99 13.68 -11.81
CA TYR A 85 -9.90 12.23 -11.91
C TYR A 85 -8.44 11.75 -11.86
N ALA A 86 -7.56 12.34 -12.68
CA ALA A 86 -6.13 12.03 -12.70
C ALA A 86 -5.46 12.27 -11.34
N LEU A 87 -5.78 13.38 -10.67
CA LEU A 87 -5.29 13.70 -9.33
C LEU A 87 -5.83 12.73 -8.28
N GLY A 88 -7.11 12.37 -8.32
CA GLY A 88 -7.72 11.39 -7.42
C GLY A 88 -7.10 9.99 -7.54
N VAL A 89 -6.82 9.54 -8.76
CA VAL A 89 -6.17 8.25 -9.00
C VAL A 89 -4.69 8.27 -8.55
N SER A 90 -4.01 9.39 -8.74
CA SER A 90 -2.61 9.56 -8.32
C SER A 90 -2.47 9.61 -6.79
N THR A 91 -3.30 10.42 -6.13
CA THR A 91 -3.30 10.58 -4.66
C THR A 91 -3.66 9.28 -3.94
N SER A 92 -4.63 8.51 -4.43
CA SER A 92 -4.96 7.20 -3.87
C SER A 92 -3.82 6.19 -3.99
N SER A 93 -3.02 6.27 -5.06
CA SER A 93 -1.85 5.41 -5.24
C SER A 93 -0.70 5.79 -4.30
N ILE A 94 -0.48 7.10 -4.09
CA ILE A 94 0.46 7.62 -3.09
C ILE A 94 0.02 7.21 -1.68
N PHE A 95 -1.27 7.34 -1.35
CA PHE A 95 -1.81 6.94 -0.06
C PHE A 95 -1.59 5.45 0.24
N LEU A 96 -1.78 4.57 -0.76
CA LEU A 96 -1.54 3.13 -0.62
C LEU A 96 -0.06 2.85 -0.30
N LEU A 97 0.86 3.49 -1.04
CA LEU A 97 2.30 3.41 -0.79
C LEU A 97 2.66 3.91 0.61
N CYS A 98 2.17 5.08 1.01
CA CYS A 98 2.39 5.64 2.34
C CYS A 98 1.83 4.75 3.45
N SER A 99 0.63 4.18 3.26
CA SER A 99 0.00 3.28 4.22
C SER A 99 0.78 1.97 4.38
N LEU A 100 1.28 1.40 3.27
CA LEU A 100 2.17 0.23 3.31
C LEU A 100 3.49 0.53 4.02
N LEU A 101 4.08 1.70 3.74
CA LEU A 101 5.32 2.14 4.39
C LEU A 101 5.12 2.39 5.90
N HIS A 102 4.00 2.98 6.29
CA HIS A 102 3.72 3.29 7.69
C HIS A 102 3.44 2.03 8.53
N ASN A 103 2.63 1.11 7.99
CA ASN A 103 2.19 -0.08 8.72
C ASN A 103 3.25 -1.18 8.77
N HIS A 104 4.28 -1.14 7.92
CA HIS A 104 5.27 -2.22 7.85
C HIS A 104 6.65 -1.76 8.33
N PRO A 105 7.08 -2.17 9.55
CA PRO A 105 8.28 -1.64 10.21
C PRO A 105 9.56 -1.88 9.41
N ARG A 106 9.69 -3.00 8.67
CA ARG A 106 10.87 -3.26 7.80
C ARG A 106 10.83 -2.56 6.45
N LEU A 107 9.65 -2.18 5.95
CA LEU A 107 9.54 -1.39 4.72
C LEU A 107 9.85 0.06 5.01
N LYS A 108 9.37 0.58 6.16
CA LYS A 108 9.82 1.84 6.75
C LYS A 108 11.34 1.88 6.90
N LEU A 109 11.93 0.76 7.30
CA LEU A 109 13.36 0.60 7.47
C LEU A 109 14.17 0.59 6.18
N LYS A 110 13.73 -0.21 5.19
CA LYS A 110 14.34 -0.23 3.87
C LYS A 110 14.17 1.11 3.17
N ALA A 111 13.03 1.78 3.34
CA ALA A 111 12.80 3.12 2.85
C ALA A 111 13.69 4.15 3.55
N ALA A 112 13.88 4.06 4.87
CA ALA A 112 14.80 4.90 5.62
C ALA A 112 16.26 4.68 5.21
N LEU A 113 16.67 3.43 4.97
CA LEU A 113 17.99 3.08 4.43
C LEU A 113 18.18 3.60 2.99
N PHE A 114 17.15 3.52 2.17
CA PHE A 114 17.18 4.05 0.81
C PHE A 114 17.29 5.58 0.83
N LEU A 115 16.50 6.25 1.69
CA LEU A 115 16.56 7.69 1.93
C LEU A 115 17.92 8.12 2.49
N SER A 116 18.52 7.36 3.41
CA SER A 116 19.84 7.69 3.97
C SER A 116 20.96 7.50 2.96
N LYS A 117 20.84 6.51 2.07
CA LYS A 117 21.75 6.31 0.92
C LYS A 117 21.64 7.45 -0.08
N PHE A 118 20.42 7.89 -0.39
CA PHE A 118 20.18 9.06 -1.23
C PHE A 118 20.71 10.36 -0.61
N ARG A 119 20.67 10.45 0.73
CA ARG A 119 21.14 11.60 1.50
C ARG A 119 22.63 11.54 1.87
N MET A 120 23.40 10.55 1.38
CA MET A 120 24.80 10.28 1.76
C MET A 120 25.06 10.40 3.28
N SER A 121 24.15 9.89 4.11
CA SER A 121 24.28 10.00 5.57
C SER A 121 24.73 8.68 6.20
N ASN A 122 25.94 8.65 6.76
CA ASN A 122 26.55 7.47 7.37
C ASN A 122 25.97 7.06 8.74
N LYS A 123 25.05 7.83 9.33
CA LYS A 123 24.55 7.61 10.71
C LYS A 123 23.57 6.44 10.87
N VAL A 124 23.06 5.85 9.79
CA VAL A 124 22.00 4.82 9.89
C VAL A 124 22.56 3.41 10.07
N HIS A 125 23.85 3.18 9.78
CA HIS A 125 24.46 1.86 9.88
C HIS A 125 24.58 1.34 11.32
N ASP A 126 24.74 2.24 12.31
CA ASP A 126 25.01 1.86 13.70
C ASP A 126 23.75 1.49 14.51
N ALA A 127 22.57 1.93 14.08
CA ALA A 127 21.30 1.55 14.71
C ALA A 127 20.82 0.14 14.28
N PHE A 128 21.60 -0.56 13.46
CA PHE A 128 21.19 -1.73 12.69
C PHE A 128 21.92 -3.03 13.02
N GLN A 129 22.48 -3.17 14.22
CA GLN A 129 22.85 -4.51 14.69
C GLN A 129 21.58 -5.34 14.93
N PRO A 130 21.43 -6.53 14.30
CA PRO A 130 20.39 -7.46 14.71
C PRO A 130 20.54 -7.73 16.21
N PRO A 131 19.45 -7.93 16.97
CA PRO A 131 19.55 -8.25 18.38
C PRO A 131 20.49 -9.43 18.55
N ARG A 132 21.59 -9.24 19.30
CA ARG A 132 22.42 -10.34 19.75
C ARG A 132 21.56 -11.15 20.70
N PHE A 133 21.12 -12.31 20.27
CA PHE A 133 20.54 -13.29 21.17
C PHE A 133 21.72 -13.93 21.90
N GLU A 134 21.89 -13.57 23.16
CA GLU A 134 22.74 -14.32 24.09
C GLU A 134 22.16 -15.74 24.18
N THR A 135 23.03 -16.71 23.88
CA THR A 135 22.78 -18.15 23.90
C THR A 135 22.61 -18.69 25.30
#